data_AF-A0A800AEU4-F1
#
_entry.id   AF-A0A800AEU4-F1
#
_cell.length_a   1.000
_cell.length_b   1.000
_cell.length_c   1.000
_cell.angle_alpha   90.00
_cell.angle_beta   90.00
_cell.angle_gamma   90.00
#
_symmetry.space_group_name_H-M   'P 1'
#
loop_
_entity.id
_entity.type
_entity.pdbx_description
1 polymer ?
#
loop_
_entity_poly.entity_id
_entity_poly.type
_entity_poly.pdbx_seq_one_letter_code
_entity_poly.pdbx_strand_id
1 'polypeptide(L)'
;MKKYRFKLETLLKYRTSIEDIKSLELADAIRKYENQQRYINQLKSERGNCQKDFSVEQSHGISASQMTFYTNYIEELDAKIRDDTTTLKALHEQVEKKRQDFLEARKQRRVVEELKSSDFARYLKEMTRLEQLFIDEIASNQFGIRN
;
A
#
# COMPACT_ATOMS: atom_id res chain seq x y z
N MET A 1 12.74 -40.49 0.72
CA MET A 1 12.75 -39.39 1.71
C MET A 1 11.40 -38.67 1.67
N LYS A 2 10.78 -38.38 2.82
CA LYS A 2 9.49 -37.65 2.85
C LYS A 2 9.71 -36.20 2.40
N LYS A 3 8.95 -35.74 1.42
CA LYS A 3 8.97 -34.34 0.92
C LYS A 3 8.58 -33.37 2.05
N TYR A 4 9.31 -32.26 2.21
CA TYR A 4 8.99 -31.23 3.19
C TYR A 4 7.58 -30.67 2.99
N ARG A 5 6.84 -30.50 4.09
CA ARG A 5 5.52 -29.87 4.11
C ARG A 5 5.40 -29.00 5.35
N PHE A 6 5.26 -27.69 5.13
CA PHE A 6 5.00 -26.75 6.22
C PHE A 6 3.56 -26.90 6.71
N LYS A 7 3.38 -27.06 8.03
CA LYS A 7 2.06 -27.30 8.65
C LYS A 7 1.11 -26.11 8.52
N LEU A 8 1.65 -24.88 8.46
CA LEU A 8 0.87 -23.64 8.41
C LEU A 8 0.77 -23.05 6.99
N GLU A 9 0.92 -23.87 5.95
CA GLU A 9 0.88 -23.39 4.56
C GLU A 9 -0.45 -22.70 4.21
N THR A 10 -1.58 -23.24 4.70
CA THR A 10 -2.91 -22.63 4.51
C THR A 10 -3.01 -21.28 5.20
N LEU A 11 -2.46 -21.15 6.41
CA LEU A 11 -2.43 -19.89 7.15
C LEU A 11 -1.56 -18.86 6.42
N LEU A 12 -0.40 -19.27 5.90
CA LEU A 12 0.48 -18.40 5.12
C LEU A 12 -0.25 -17.86 3.89
N LYS A 13 -0.91 -18.73 3.11
CA LYS A 13 -1.71 -18.32 1.94
C LYS A 13 -2.82 -17.34 2.32
N TYR A 14 -3.56 -17.63 3.39
CA TYR A 14 -4.60 -16.75 3.89
C TYR A 14 -4.05 -15.36 4.25
N ARG A 15 -2.93 -15.28 4.99
CA ARG A 15 -2.30 -14.01 5.36
C ARG A 15 -1.78 -13.25 4.15
N THR A 16 -1.23 -13.93 3.14
CA THR A 16 -0.85 -13.31 1.86
C THR A 16 -2.06 -12.69 1.16
N SER A 17 -3.17 -13.42 1.05
CA SER A 17 -4.39 -12.86 0.43
C SER A 17 -4.93 -11.65 1.19
N ILE A 18 -4.84 -11.64 2.52
CA ILE A 18 -5.23 -10.47 3.31
C ILE A 18 -4.32 -9.27 3.02
N GLU A 19 -3.00 -9.45 2.95
CA GLU A 19 -2.07 -8.38 2.56
C GLU A 19 -2.39 -7.84 1.16
N ASP A 20 -2.65 -8.72 0.19
CA ASP A 20 -3.01 -8.33 -1.18
C ASP A 20 -4.28 -7.46 -1.22
N ILE A 21 -5.31 -7.86 -0.48
CA ILE A 21 -6.55 -7.08 -0.34
C ILE A 21 -6.24 -5.70 0.25
N LYS A 22 -5.43 -5.63 1.32
CA LYS A 22 -5.07 -4.35 1.95
C LYS A 22 -4.21 -3.46 1.05
N SER A 23 -3.36 -4.06 0.22
CA SER A 23 -2.59 -3.35 -0.80
C SER A 23 -3.52 -2.71 -1.84
N LEU A 24 -4.53 -3.45 -2.32
CA LEU A 24 -5.53 -2.92 -3.26
C LEU A 24 -6.37 -1.80 -2.64
N GLU A 25 -6.81 -1.95 -1.39
CA GLU A 25 -7.53 -0.91 -0.64
C GLU A 25 -6.71 0.38 -0.50
N LEU A 26 -5.40 0.25 -0.19
CA LEU A 26 -4.48 1.38 -0.11
C LEU A 26 -4.30 2.05 -1.47
N ALA A 27 -4.08 1.28 -2.53
CA ALA A 27 -3.94 1.82 -3.89
C ALA A 27 -5.20 2.60 -4.31
N ASP A 28 -6.39 2.11 -3.96
CA ASP A 28 -7.63 2.82 -4.23
C ASP A 28 -7.76 4.14 -3.47
N ALA A 29 -7.41 4.15 -2.19
CA ALA A 29 -7.40 5.36 -1.37
C ALA A 29 -6.43 6.42 -1.92
N ILE A 30 -5.22 6.00 -2.34
CA ILE A 30 -4.22 6.89 -2.95
C ILE A 30 -4.76 7.49 -4.24
N ARG A 31 -5.35 6.67 -5.13
CA ARG A 31 -5.95 7.18 -6.39
C ARG A 31 -7.03 8.23 -6.13
N LYS A 32 -7.90 8.00 -5.14
CA LYS A 32 -8.95 8.98 -4.77
C LYS A 32 -8.34 10.29 -4.27
N TYR A 33 -7.33 10.20 -3.39
CA TYR A 33 -6.59 11.38 -2.91
C TYR A 33 -5.93 12.16 -4.06
N GLU A 34 -5.22 11.48 -4.96
CA GLU A 34 -4.56 12.11 -6.11
C GLU A 34 -5.56 12.75 -7.07
N ASN A 35 -6.71 12.11 -7.31
CA ASN A 35 -7.78 12.68 -8.12
C ASN A 35 -8.33 13.97 -7.51
N GLN A 36 -8.64 13.96 -6.20
CA GLN A 36 -9.11 15.14 -5.50
C GLN A 36 -8.06 16.27 -5.51
N GLN A 37 -6.79 15.92 -5.31
CA GLN A 37 -5.69 16.90 -5.36
C GLN A 37 -5.56 17.53 -6.75
N ARG A 38 -5.66 16.72 -7.81
CA ARG A 38 -5.65 17.22 -9.20
C ARG A 38 -6.83 18.15 -9.46
N TYR A 39 -8.02 17.79 -8.97
CA TYR A 39 -9.21 18.62 -9.10
C TYR A 39 -9.06 19.99 -8.43
N ILE A 40 -8.58 20.02 -7.19
CA ILE A 40 -8.29 21.28 -6.48
C ILE A 40 -7.28 22.13 -7.24
N ASN A 41 -6.23 21.51 -7.82
CA ASN A 41 -5.23 22.24 -8.59
C ASN A 41 -5.83 22.85 -9.87
N GLN A 42 -6.76 22.15 -10.53
CA GLN A 42 -7.51 22.69 -11.67
C GLN A 42 -8.35 23.91 -11.26
N LEU A 43 -9.11 23.82 -10.15
CA LEU A 43 -9.90 24.95 -9.64
C LEU A 43 -9.02 26.15 -9.27
N LYS A 44 -7.85 25.92 -8.65
CA LYS A 44 -6.89 26.98 -8.34
C LYS A 44 -6.34 27.65 -9.59
N SER A 45 -6.04 26.86 -10.64
CA SER A 45 -5.59 27.40 -11.92
C SER A 45 -6.68 28.24 -12.58
N GLU A 46 -7.93 27.75 -12.56
CA GLU A 46 -9.10 28.45 -13.10
C GLU A 46 -9.34 29.77 -12.37
N ARG A 47 -9.33 29.75 -11.03
CA ARG A 47 -9.41 30.95 -10.20
C ARG A 47 -8.30 31.95 -10.55
N GLY A 48 -7.07 31.47 -10.70
CA GLY A 48 -5.92 32.29 -11.08
C GLY A 48 -6.06 32.93 -12.46
N ASN A 49 -6.62 32.21 -13.44
CA ASN A 49 -6.91 32.75 -14.77
C ASN A 49 -8.01 33.80 -14.71
N CYS A 50 -9.12 33.49 -14.03
CA CYS A 50 -10.23 34.43 -13.83
C CYS A 50 -9.77 35.73 -13.16
N GLN A 51 -8.89 35.65 -12.16
CA GLN A 51 -8.31 36.83 -11.50
C GLN A 51 -7.46 37.68 -12.46
N LYS A 52 -6.68 37.03 -13.36
CA LYS A 52 -5.88 37.73 -14.37
C LYS A 52 -6.78 38.42 -15.38
N ASP A 53 -7.78 37.72 -15.90
CA ASP A 53 -8.75 38.26 -16.86
C ASP A 53 -9.47 39.47 -16.25
N PHE A 54 -9.94 39.35 -15.01
CA PHE A 54 -10.55 40.45 -14.27
C PHE A 54 -9.63 41.67 -14.15
N SER A 55 -8.33 41.46 -13.84
CA SER A 55 -7.36 42.55 -13.74
C SER A 55 -7.11 43.25 -15.09
N VAL A 56 -7.10 42.50 -16.19
CA VAL A 56 -6.94 43.05 -17.54
C VAL A 56 -8.16 43.86 -17.93
N GLU A 57 -9.36 43.29 -17.77
CA GLU A 57 -10.61 43.97 -18.10
C GLU A 57 -10.78 45.24 -17.25
N GLN A 58 -10.48 45.18 -15.95
CA GLN A 58 -10.53 46.35 -15.06
C GLN A 58 -9.64 47.50 -15.55
N SER A 59 -8.47 47.21 -16.15
CA SER A 59 -7.56 48.23 -16.70
C SER A 59 -8.09 48.92 -17.97
N HIS A 60 -9.03 48.28 -18.68
CA HIS A 60 -9.67 48.82 -19.89
C HIS A 60 -11.02 49.51 -19.60
N GLY A 61 -11.49 49.43 -18.35
CA GLY A 61 -12.78 49.97 -17.92
C GLY A 61 -13.90 48.95 -18.10
N ILE A 62 -14.42 48.42 -16.99
CA ILE A 62 -15.53 47.45 -16.95
C ILE A 62 -16.79 48.05 -16.36
N SER A 63 -17.93 47.49 -16.74
CA SER A 63 -19.20 47.79 -16.10
C SER A 63 -19.30 47.19 -14.69
N ALA A 64 -20.15 47.79 -13.85
CA ALA A 64 -20.41 47.27 -12.50
C ALA A 64 -20.99 45.84 -12.50
N SER A 65 -21.77 45.47 -13.52
CA SER A 65 -22.31 44.12 -13.67
C SER A 65 -21.22 43.09 -13.97
N GLN A 66 -20.26 43.41 -14.85
CA GLN A 66 -19.10 42.57 -15.13
C GLN A 66 -18.22 42.41 -13.89
N MET A 67 -17.99 43.50 -13.13
CA MET A 67 -17.24 43.43 -11.88
C MET A 67 -17.90 42.49 -10.86
N THR A 68 -19.23 42.57 -10.73
CA THR A 68 -20.01 41.69 -9.84
C THR A 68 -19.95 40.23 -10.31
N PHE A 69 -19.99 39.98 -11.63
CA PHE A 69 -19.86 38.63 -12.18
C PHE A 69 -18.50 37.99 -11.83
N TYR A 70 -17.39 38.70 -12.07
CA TYR A 70 -16.05 38.18 -11.77
C TYR A 70 -15.86 37.91 -10.28
N THR A 71 -16.30 38.84 -9.42
CA THR A 71 -16.17 38.70 -7.97
C THR A 71 -16.97 37.51 -7.45
N ASN A 72 -18.25 37.40 -7.83
CA ASN A 72 -19.08 36.25 -7.45
C ASN A 72 -18.47 34.92 -7.93
N TYR A 73 -17.97 34.86 -9.16
CA TYR A 73 -17.38 33.64 -9.69
C TYR A 73 -16.10 33.23 -8.94
N ILE A 74 -15.23 34.19 -8.62
CA ILE A 74 -14.03 33.94 -7.82
C ILE A 74 -14.41 33.46 -6.42
N GLU A 75 -15.43 34.05 -5.79
CA GLU A 75 -15.93 33.63 -4.48
C GLU A 75 -16.51 32.21 -4.50
N GLU A 76 -17.23 31.83 -5.55
CA GLU A 76 -17.72 30.47 -5.76
C GLU A 76 -16.57 29.47 -5.89
N LEU A 77 -15.54 29.79 -6.69
CA LEU A 77 -14.33 28.97 -6.82
C LEU A 77 -13.60 28.85 -5.47
N ASP A 78 -13.51 29.93 -4.70
CA ASP A 78 -12.89 29.92 -3.37
C ASP A 78 -13.68 29.10 -2.34
N ALA A 79 -15.01 29.16 -2.37
CA ALA A 79 -15.85 28.27 -1.56
C ALA A 79 -15.59 26.80 -1.92
N LYS A 80 -15.60 26.49 -3.21
CA LYS A 80 -15.38 25.13 -3.69
C LYS A 80 -14.01 24.58 -3.34
N ILE A 81 -12.95 25.37 -3.53
CA ILE A 81 -11.58 25.00 -3.14
C ILE A 81 -11.51 24.71 -1.64
N ARG A 82 -12.18 25.50 -0.79
CA ARG A 82 -12.21 25.28 0.68
C ARG A 82 -12.88 23.96 1.04
N ASP A 83 -14.04 23.69 0.47
CA ASP A 83 -14.79 22.46 0.71
C ASP A 83 -14.01 21.23 0.21
N ASP A 84 -13.46 21.30 -1.00
CA ASP A 84 -12.66 20.24 -1.59
C ASP A 84 -11.36 19.98 -0.83
N THR A 85 -10.73 21.03 -0.26
CA THR A 85 -9.56 20.88 0.60
C THR A 85 -9.91 20.17 1.91
N THR A 86 -11.13 20.37 2.44
CA THR A 86 -11.61 19.63 3.61
C THR A 86 -11.81 18.14 3.26
N THR A 87 -12.42 17.85 2.12
CA THR A 87 -12.54 16.48 1.59
C THR A 87 -11.17 15.83 1.38
N LEU A 88 -10.20 16.57 0.84
CA LEU A 88 -8.84 16.09 0.63
C LEU A 88 -8.15 15.68 1.94
N LYS A 89 -8.35 16.44 3.04
CA LYS A 89 -7.83 16.05 4.36
C LYS A 89 -8.43 14.74 4.84
N ALA A 90 -9.75 14.56 4.70
CA ALA A 90 -10.40 13.30 5.04
C ALA A 90 -9.89 12.11 4.18
N LEU A 91 -9.64 12.33 2.89
CA LEU A 91 -9.02 11.32 2.02
C LEU A 91 -7.58 11.00 2.44
N HIS A 92 -6.80 12.00 2.88
CA HIS A 92 -5.46 11.79 3.40
C HIS A 92 -5.47 10.90 4.66
N GLU A 93 -6.36 11.18 5.60
CA GLU A 93 -6.54 10.34 6.80
C GLU A 93 -6.93 8.90 6.44
N GLN A 94 -7.78 8.72 5.41
CA GLN A 94 -8.11 7.39 4.90
C GLN A 94 -6.89 6.68 4.31
N VAL A 95 -6.05 7.37 3.53
CA VAL A 95 -4.80 6.81 3.00
C VAL A 95 -3.90 6.34 4.13
N GLU A 96 -3.68 7.16 5.15
CA GLU A 96 -2.82 6.79 6.28
C GLU A 96 -3.38 5.61 7.08
N LYS A 97 -4.70 5.57 7.29
CA LYS A 97 -5.36 4.41 7.92
C LYS A 97 -5.14 3.14 7.10
N LYS A 98 -5.39 3.17 5.79
CA LYS A 98 -5.18 2.01 4.91
C LYS A 98 -3.71 1.60 4.83
N ARG A 99 -2.79 2.56 4.93
CA ARG A 99 -1.35 2.28 4.99
C ARG A 99 -1.00 1.52 6.26
N GLN A 100 -1.54 1.92 7.42
CA GLN A 100 -1.35 1.19 8.67
C GLN A 100 -1.93 -0.23 8.59
N ASP A 101 -3.15 -0.39 8.06
CA ASP A 101 -3.79 -1.70 7.86
C ASP A 101 -2.91 -2.63 6.99
N PHE A 102 -2.36 -2.11 5.89
CA PHE A 102 -1.46 -2.85 5.01
C PHE A 102 -0.16 -3.25 5.72
N LEU A 103 0.47 -2.33 6.44
CA LEU A 103 1.71 -2.61 7.18
C LEU A 103 1.51 -3.71 8.25
N GLU A 104 0.38 -3.67 8.96
CA GLU A 104 0.04 -4.68 9.94
C GLU A 104 -0.24 -6.04 9.28
N ALA A 105 -0.99 -6.08 8.18
CA ALA A 105 -1.20 -7.32 7.42
C ALA A 105 0.12 -7.92 6.93
N ARG A 106 1.02 -7.07 6.42
CA ARG A 106 2.36 -7.46 5.98
C ARG A 106 3.22 -8.01 7.10
N LYS A 107 3.19 -7.39 8.27
CA LYS A 107 3.86 -7.88 9.48
C LYS A 107 3.35 -9.26 9.86
N GLN A 108 2.04 -9.46 9.89
CA GLN A 108 1.42 -10.74 10.23
C GLN A 108 1.78 -11.86 9.24
N ARG A 109 1.81 -11.56 7.93
CA ARG A 109 2.29 -12.51 6.90
C ARG A 109 3.76 -12.87 7.15
N ARG A 110 4.62 -11.89 7.38
CA ARG A 110 6.07 -12.08 7.59
C ARG A 110 6.37 -12.97 8.79
N VAL A 111 5.62 -12.86 9.89
CA VAL A 111 5.77 -13.75 11.04
C VAL A 111 5.60 -15.23 10.62
N VAL A 112 4.61 -15.53 9.79
CA VAL A 112 4.37 -16.90 9.32
C VAL A 112 5.45 -17.35 8.33
N GLU A 113 5.98 -16.46 7.51
CA GLU A 113 7.14 -16.75 6.64
C GLU A 113 8.39 -17.08 7.43
N GLU A 114 8.68 -16.33 8.49
CA GLU A 114 9.83 -16.59 9.36
C GLU A 114 9.68 -17.95 10.08
N LEU A 115 8.47 -18.30 10.52
CA LEU A 115 8.18 -19.64 11.03
C LEU A 115 8.41 -20.73 9.99
N LYS A 116 8.02 -20.51 8.73
CA LYS A 116 8.25 -21.46 7.63
C LYS A 116 9.74 -21.65 7.34
N SER A 117 10.51 -20.57 7.36
CA SER A 117 11.96 -20.60 7.17
C SER A 117 12.65 -21.38 8.29
N SER A 118 12.31 -21.10 9.55
CA SER A 118 12.84 -21.82 10.71
C SER A 118 12.47 -23.32 10.69
N ASP A 119 11.22 -23.64 10.35
CA ASP A 119 10.75 -25.02 10.25
C ASP A 119 11.48 -25.79 9.14
N PHE A 120 11.74 -25.14 8.01
CA PHE A 120 12.50 -25.72 6.91
C PHE A 120 13.96 -25.96 7.29
N ALA A 121 14.60 -25.02 7.99
CA ALA A 121 15.96 -25.20 8.49
C ALA A 121 16.07 -26.39 9.45
N ARG A 122 15.08 -26.58 10.34
CA ARG A 122 15.02 -27.76 11.23
C ARG A 122 14.86 -29.06 10.44
N TYR A 123 14.00 -29.06 9.43
CA TYR A 123 13.83 -30.23 8.55
C TYR A 123 15.15 -30.60 7.86
N LEU A 124 15.87 -29.63 7.28
CA LEU A 124 17.16 -29.89 6.63
C LEU A 124 18.18 -30.47 7.62
N LYS A 125 18.29 -29.90 8.83
CA LYS A 125 19.19 -30.40 9.87
C LYS A 125 18.88 -31.85 10.25
N GLU A 126 17.61 -32.21 10.37
CA GLU A 126 17.19 -33.57 10.69
C GLU A 126 17.47 -34.53 9.53
N MET A 127 17.26 -34.11 8.28
CA MET A 127 17.62 -34.89 7.10
C MET A 127 19.12 -35.20 7.06
N THR A 128 19.98 -34.20 7.29
CA THR A 128 21.44 -34.39 7.37
C THR A 128 21.82 -35.33 8.52
N ARG A 129 21.15 -35.23 9.68
CA ARG A 129 21.40 -36.13 10.81
C ARG A 129 21.04 -37.58 10.47
N LEU A 130 19.91 -37.82 9.81
CA LEU A 130 19.47 -39.15 9.40
C LEU A 130 20.38 -39.73 8.31
N GLU A 131 20.85 -38.91 7.37
CA GLU A 131 21.85 -39.31 6.37
C GLU A 131 23.17 -39.74 7.03
N GLN A 132 23.68 -38.98 8.00
CA GLN A 132 24.89 -39.35 8.72
C GLN A 132 24.74 -40.67 9.47
N LEU A 133 23.62 -40.85 10.20
CA LEU A 133 23.35 -42.11 10.90
C LEU A 133 23.30 -43.32 9.96
N PHE A 134 22.71 -43.14 8.77
CA PHE A 134 22.66 -44.19 7.76
C PHE A 134 24.05 -44.54 7.21
N ILE A 135 24.91 -43.55 6.99
CA ILE A 135 26.31 -43.76 6.57
C ILE A 135 27.09 -44.52 7.66
N ASP A 136 26.95 -44.11 8.92
CA ASP A 136 27.65 -44.73 10.05
C ASP A 136 27.20 -46.20 10.26
N GLU A 137 25.91 -46.49 10.05
CA GLU A 137 25.36 -47.86 10.11
C GLU A 137 25.90 -48.75 8.98
N ILE A 138 25.95 -48.24 7.74
CA ILE A 138 26.56 -48.97 6.62
C ILE A 138 28.03 -49.26 6.89
N ALA A 139 28.79 -48.27 7.34
CA ALA A 139 30.21 -48.44 7.66
C ALA A 139 30.38 -49.53 8.73
N SER A 140 29.64 -49.46 9.83
CA SER A 140 29.70 -50.42 10.93
C SER A 140 29.38 -51.86 10.48
N ASN A 141 28.34 -52.04 9.66
CA ASN A 141 27.99 -53.35 9.10
C ASN A 141 29.03 -53.88 8.10
N GLN A 142 29.68 -53.01 7.33
CA GLN A 142 30.69 -53.42 6.36
C GLN A 142 32.04 -53.79 7.00
N PHE A 143 32.39 -53.18 8.14
CA PHE A 143 33.56 -53.56 8.94
C PHE A 143 33.31 -54.76 9.86
N GLY A 144 32.06 -55.00 10.28
CA GLY A 144 31.69 -56.18 11.10
C GLY A 144 31.74 -57.53 10.38
N ILE A 145 31.65 -57.55 9.04
CA ILE A 145 31.68 -58.78 8.21
C ILE A 145 33.13 -59.23 7.88
N ARG A 146 34.15 -58.43 8.25
CA ARG A 146 35.56 -58.68 7.91
C ARG A 146 36.43 -59.29 9.02
N ASN A 147 35.83 -59.75 10.12
CA ASN A 147 36.52 -60.53 11.17
C ASN A 147 36.03 -61.98 11.21
#